data_AF-A0A2V8QJN0-F1
#
_entry.id   AF-A0A2V8QJN0-F1
#
_cell.length_a   1.000
_cell.length_b   1.000
_cell.length_c   1.000
_cell.angle_alpha   90.00
_cell.angle_beta   90.00
_cell.angle_gamma   90.00
#
_symmetry.space_group_name_H-M   'P 1'
#
loop_
_entity.id
_entity.type
_entity.pdbx_description
1 polymer ?
#
loop_
_entity_poly.entity_id
_entity_poly.type
_entity_poly.pdbx_seq_one_letter_code
_entity_poly.pdbx_strand_id
1 'polypeptide(L)'
;MTGADTFLFALRAQCGRGARAPSGTVARCLLAFIFLSQNFLTSAVEQSKFSVATFDRARVLKAAGQYLSEKPTTVTASSSPRSAGGPHDFFSEADYWWPDPKDPNGPYIQRDGMSNPDNFVEHRRALMRFSVQVPALVAAWKLTNDKRYAAHAASHLRAWFIDERTRMNPNLQYAQAIHGRTTGRGTGIIDTIHLVEVARAIEAMEASGALSASEAKAIEQWFADYVQWMTTSKNGIEERDARNNHTTCWVMQVAAFAHLTRDQKLLEYCRERFRAVIVPNQIASDGSFPEELRRTKPYGYSLFNLEAMATICRILSTPADNLFAFETANGRGFRRAMEYMAPFIRDKKSWPLKPDVMYDKEWPRRQSSLLFAGIALDRPDYLELWKKLPADSQVEEVIRNFFIRQPVLWVR
;
A
#
# COMPACT_ATOMS: atom_id res chain seq x y z
N MET A 1 47.42 18.63 -14.60
CA MET A 1 47.26 19.50 -15.79
C MET A 1 46.42 18.74 -16.79
N THR A 2 45.18 19.20 -16.93
CA THR A 2 44.07 18.55 -17.62
C THR A 2 44.17 18.75 -19.13
N GLY A 3 43.83 17.72 -19.91
CA GLY A 3 43.97 17.64 -21.37
C GLY A 3 43.05 18.55 -22.20
N ALA A 4 42.69 19.73 -21.68
CA ALA A 4 41.95 20.76 -22.41
C ALA A 4 42.89 21.80 -23.08
N ASP A 5 44.14 21.95 -22.60
CA ASP A 5 45.04 23.01 -23.09
C ASP A 5 45.87 22.62 -24.33
N THR A 6 45.92 21.34 -24.70
CA THR A 6 46.71 20.88 -25.86
C THR A 6 45.98 21.07 -27.19
N PHE A 7 44.66 21.27 -27.19
CA PHE A 7 43.87 21.39 -28.42
C PHE A 7 43.82 22.82 -28.99
N LEU A 8 44.03 23.84 -28.15
CA LEU A 8 43.98 25.25 -28.57
C LEU A 8 45.27 25.75 -29.25
N PHE A 9 46.38 25.00 -29.15
CA PHE A 9 47.64 25.40 -29.77
C PHE A 9 47.80 24.89 -31.21
N ALA A 10 47.07 23.85 -31.62
CA ALA A 10 47.19 23.27 -32.96
C ALA A 10 46.45 24.06 -34.05
N LEU A 11 45.53 24.96 -33.70
CA LEU A 11 44.73 25.74 -34.65
C LEU A 11 45.29 27.13 -34.99
N ARG A 12 46.41 27.55 -34.37
CA ARG A 12 47.06 28.84 -34.67
C ARG A 12 48.33 28.74 -35.55
N ALA A 13 48.72 27.54 -35.97
CA ALA A 13 49.94 27.34 -36.76
C ALA A 13 49.72 27.10 -38.28
N GLN A 14 48.48 27.16 -38.78
CA GLN A 14 48.19 27.01 -40.22
C GLN A 14 47.24 28.10 -40.72
N CYS A 15 47.69 29.35 -40.67
CA CYS A 15 47.15 30.42 -41.53
C CYS A 15 48.27 31.36 -41.95
N GLY A 16 49.21 30.81 -42.71
CA GLY A 16 50.18 31.56 -43.50
C GLY A 16 49.93 31.31 -44.99
N ARG A 17 49.26 32.28 -45.62
CA ARG A 17 49.25 32.61 -47.06
C ARG A 17 48.98 31.46 -48.05
N GLY A 18 47.78 31.50 -48.64
CA GLY A 18 47.53 31.08 -50.02
C GLY A 18 46.99 29.67 -50.22
N ALA A 19 45.66 29.50 -50.11
CA ALA A 19 44.94 28.43 -50.80
C ALA A 19 43.43 28.73 -50.84
N ARG A 20 42.79 28.30 -51.92
CA ARG A 20 41.39 28.53 -52.30
C ARG A 20 40.38 28.19 -51.20
N ALA A 21 39.27 28.94 -51.19
CA ALA A 21 38.09 28.67 -50.36
C ALA A 21 37.61 27.21 -50.50
N PRO A 22 37.23 26.53 -49.40
CA PRO A 22 36.68 25.19 -49.51
C PRO A 22 35.29 25.26 -50.14
N SER A 23 35.02 24.34 -51.07
CA SER A 23 33.70 24.13 -51.64
C SER A 23 32.67 23.82 -50.55
N GLY A 24 31.41 24.25 -50.77
CA GLY A 24 30.30 24.18 -49.81
C GLY A 24 29.95 22.79 -49.26
N THR A 25 30.65 21.74 -49.71
CA THR A 25 30.50 20.36 -49.26
C THR A 25 31.22 20.09 -47.94
N VAL A 26 32.40 20.69 -47.70
CA VAL A 26 33.20 20.42 -46.48
C VAL A 26 32.61 21.10 -45.24
N ALA A 27 32.05 22.31 -45.40
CA ALA A 27 31.34 23.01 -44.33
C ALA A 27 30.04 22.29 -43.91
N ARG A 28 29.36 21.61 -44.85
CA ARG A 28 28.17 20.78 -44.57
C ARG A 28 28.52 19.51 -43.81
N CYS A 29 29.68 18.88 -44.07
CA CYS A 29 30.13 17.69 -43.35
C CYS A 29 30.53 17.98 -41.89
N LEU A 30 31.16 19.13 -41.60
CA LEU A 30 31.51 19.52 -40.23
C LEU A 30 30.27 19.90 -39.39
N LEU A 31 29.29 20.58 -39.97
CA LEU A 31 28.00 20.88 -39.31
C LEU A 31 27.18 19.61 -39.06
N ALA A 32 27.18 18.65 -39.99
CA ALA A 32 26.51 17.36 -39.81
C ALA A 32 27.15 16.53 -38.69
N PHE A 33 28.47 16.55 -38.53
CA PHE A 33 29.16 15.81 -37.47
C PHE A 33 28.92 16.41 -36.08
N ILE A 34 28.82 17.74 -35.96
CA ILE A 34 28.48 18.41 -34.70
C ILE A 34 27.03 18.12 -34.32
N PHE A 35 26.07 18.17 -35.26
CA PHE A 35 24.67 17.79 -34.99
C PHE A 35 24.48 16.30 -34.69
N LEU A 36 25.25 15.41 -35.33
CA LEU A 36 25.23 13.98 -35.02
C LEU A 36 25.83 13.71 -33.62
N SER A 37 26.95 14.35 -33.26
CA SER A 37 27.54 14.20 -31.93
C SER A 37 26.67 14.77 -30.80
N GLN A 38 25.94 15.88 -31.03
CA GLN A 38 25.00 16.42 -30.06
C GLN A 38 23.74 15.56 -29.92
N ASN A 39 23.25 14.92 -30.99
CA ASN A 39 22.13 13.97 -30.91
C ASN A 39 22.53 12.59 -30.34
N PHE A 40 23.79 12.17 -30.49
CA PHE A 40 24.31 10.96 -29.85
C PHE A 40 24.65 11.17 -28.37
N LEU A 41 24.99 12.39 -27.94
CA LEU A 41 25.20 12.72 -26.53
C LEU A 41 23.91 13.07 -25.78
N THR A 42 22.86 13.56 -26.46
CA THR A 42 21.53 13.74 -25.83
C THR A 42 20.69 12.46 -25.79
N SER A 43 21.03 11.43 -26.58
CA SER A 43 20.37 10.11 -26.53
C SER A 43 21.07 9.09 -25.60
N ALA A 44 22.27 9.39 -25.10
CA ALA A 44 23.01 8.53 -24.18
C ALA A 44 22.88 8.92 -22.70
N VAL A 45 22.10 9.96 -22.37
CA VAL A 45 21.72 10.32 -20.99
C VAL A 45 20.20 10.38 -20.86
N GLU A 46 19.49 9.45 -21.50
CA GLU A 46 18.21 8.99 -20.94
C GLU A 46 18.57 8.04 -19.79
N GLN A 47 18.86 8.62 -18.63
CA GLN A 47 18.92 7.87 -17.39
C GLN A 47 17.56 7.17 -17.28
N SER A 48 17.51 5.86 -17.53
CA SER A 48 16.22 5.14 -17.58
C SER A 48 15.51 5.37 -16.25
N LYS A 49 14.44 6.17 -16.26
CA LYS A 49 13.66 6.43 -15.04
C LYS A 49 13.23 5.08 -14.49
N PHE A 50 13.41 4.88 -13.18
CA PHE A 50 13.09 3.63 -12.52
C PHE A 50 11.64 3.22 -12.82
N SER A 51 11.46 2.08 -13.51
CA SER A 51 10.14 1.53 -13.82
C SER A 51 9.79 0.41 -12.85
N VAL A 52 8.82 0.68 -11.99
CA VAL A 52 8.26 -0.33 -11.06
C VAL A 52 7.66 -1.49 -11.85
N ALA A 53 7.00 -1.22 -12.97
CA ALA A 53 6.42 -2.26 -13.82
C ALA A 53 7.47 -3.25 -14.33
N THR A 54 8.62 -2.75 -14.80
CA THR A 54 9.73 -3.60 -15.27
C THR A 54 10.39 -4.34 -14.11
N PHE A 55 10.65 -3.64 -13.01
CA PHE A 55 11.34 -4.19 -11.84
C PHE A 55 10.56 -5.34 -11.18
N ASP A 56 9.24 -5.19 -11.03
CA ASP A 56 8.40 -6.16 -10.33
C ASP A 56 7.83 -7.27 -11.23
N ARG A 57 7.98 -7.16 -12.55
CA ARG A 57 7.28 -8.01 -13.52
C ARG A 57 7.36 -9.51 -13.20
N ALA A 58 8.57 -10.03 -12.99
CA ALA A 58 8.78 -11.45 -12.77
C ALA A 58 8.09 -11.96 -11.50
N ARG A 59 8.15 -11.18 -10.41
CA ARG A 59 7.50 -11.49 -9.12
C ARG A 59 5.98 -11.53 -9.28
N VAL A 60 5.41 -10.52 -9.92
CA VAL A 60 3.96 -10.42 -10.16
C VAL A 60 3.46 -11.61 -10.98
N LEU A 61 4.14 -11.94 -12.09
CA LEU A 61 3.73 -13.04 -12.97
C LEU A 61 3.87 -14.41 -12.30
N LYS A 62 4.89 -14.61 -11.46
CA LYS A 62 5.02 -15.83 -10.66
C LYS A 62 3.83 -16.01 -9.72
N ALA A 63 3.48 -14.98 -8.95
CA ALA A 63 2.36 -15.03 -8.02
C ALA A 63 1.02 -15.22 -8.74
N ALA A 64 0.76 -14.42 -9.77
CA ALA A 64 -0.48 -14.50 -10.55
C ALA A 64 -0.64 -15.86 -11.25
N GLY A 65 0.46 -16.44 -11.75
CA GLY A 65 0.44 -17.79 -12.33
C GLY A 65 0.00 -18.88 -11.35
N GLN A 66 0.37 -18.76 -10.06
CA GLN A 66 -0.12 -19.65 -9.01
C GLN A 66 -1.62 -19.42 -8.76
N TYR A 67 -2.02 -18.16 -8.57
CA TYR A 67 -3.40 -17.79 -8.25
C TYR A 67 -4.41 -18.05 -9.36
N LEU A 68 -3.98 -18.14 -10.63
CA LEU A 68 -4.85 -18.56 -11.75
C LEU A 68 -5.47 -19.95 -11.55
N SER A 69 -4.81 -20.83 -10.79
CA SER A 69 -5.33 -22.18 -10.52
C SER A 69 -6.27 -22.25 -9.31
N GLU A 70 -6.35 -21.17 -8.53
CA GLU A 70 -7.02 -21.13 -7.26
C GLU A 70 -8.47 -20.61 -7.38
N LYS A 71 -9.43 -21.38 -6.86
CA LYS A 71 -10.85 -21.00 -6.87
C LYS A 71 -11.19 -19.93 -5.81
N PRO A 72 -12.23 -19.09 -6.02
CA PRO A 72 -12.72 -18.19 -4.99
C PRO A 72 -13.13 -18.93 -3.71
N THR A 73 -12.81 -18.34 -2.56
CA THR A 73 -13.26 -18.78 -1.23
C THR A 73 -13.60 -17.54 -0.44
N THR A 74 -14.81 -17.49 0.12
CA THR A 74 -15.38 -16.32 0.78
C THR A 74 -15.77 -16.65 2.22
N VAL A 75 -16.39 -15.70 2.92
CA VAL A 75 -16.86 -15.87 4.31
C VAL A 75 -17.81 -17.07 4.48
N THR A 76 -18.60 -17.42 3.47
CA THR A 76 -19.59 -18.51 3.59
C THR A 76 -18.95 -19.91 3.55
N ALA A 77 -17.65 -20.02 3.29
CA ALA A 77 -16.92 -21.30 3.23
C ALA A 77 -16.64 -21.92 4.61
N SER A 78 -16.80 -21.14 5.68
CA SER A 78 -16.55 -21.56 7.06
C SER A 78 -17.54 -20.89 8.00
N SER A 79 -17.68 -21.41 9.21
CA SER A 79 -18.46 -20.76 10.26
C SER A 79 -17.84 -21.07 11.62
N SER A 80 -18.18 -20.25 12.61
CA SER A 80 -17.80 -20.47 14.01
C SER A 80 -19.06 -20.58 14.86
N PRO A 81 -19.19 -21.58 15.75
CA PRO A 81 -20.29 -21.61 16.71
C PRO A 81 -20.21 -20.47 17.74
N ARG A 82 -19.09 -19.74 17.78
CA ARG A 82 -18.90 -18.54 18.63
C ARG A 82 -19.36 -17.25 17.94
N SER A 83 -19.75 -17.30 16.66
CA SER A 83 -20.27 -16.15 15.93
C SER A 83 -21.74 -15.90 16.29
N ALA A 84 -22.09 -14.63 16.44
CA ALA A 84 -23.49 -14.18 16.54
C ALA A 84 -24.07 -13.71 15.19
N GLY A 85 -23.28 -13.78 14.11
CA GLY A 85 -23.69 -13.41 12.75
C GLY A 85 -24.17 -14.60 11.92
N GLY A 86 -24.81 -14.29 10.79
CA GLY A 86 -25.24 -15.27 9.80
C GLY A 86 -24.12 -15.72 8.86
N PRO A 87 -24.41 -16.63 7.90
CA PRO A 87 -23.41 -17.20 7.00
C PRO A 87 -22.65 -16.18 6.14
N HIS A 88 -23.26 -15.04 5.85
CA HIS A 88 -22.68 -13.97 5.03
C HIS A 88 -21.94 -12.91 5.86
N ASP A 89 -21.98 -13.00 7.18
CA ASP A 89 -21.34 -12.02 8.06
C ASP A 89 -19.88 -12.38 8.33
N PHE A 90 -19.01 -11.38 8.25
CA PHE A 90 -17.62 -11.55 8.65
C PHE A 90 -17.52 -11.68 10.17
N PHE A 91 -16.81 -12.71 10.63
CA PHE A 91 -16.56 -12.97 12.04
C PHE A 91 -15.07 -13.20 12.27
N SER A 92 -14.56 -12.58 13.32
CA SER A 92 -13.21 -12.83 13.82
C SER A 92 -13.16 -12.64 15.32
N GLU A 93 -12.15 -13.21 15.96
CA GLU A 93 -11.88 -13.01 17.38
C GLU A 93 -10.71 -12.05 17.58
N ALA A 94 -10.77 -11.30 18.67
CA ALA A 94 -9.72 -10.35 19.01
C ALA A 94 -8.42 -11.09 19.37
N ASP A 95 -7.34 -10.80 18.66
CA ASP A 95 -6.10 -11.59 18.72
C ASP A 95 -5.52 -11.75 20.12
N TYR A 96 -5.55 -10.69 20.91
CA TYR A 96 -4.80 -10.62 22.17
C TYR A 96 -5.64 -10.97 23.38
N TRP A 97 -6.76 -11.68 23.21
CA TRP A 97 -7.66 -12.04 24.29
C TRP A 97 -7.62 -13.55 24.54
N TRP A 98 -7.40 -13.92 25.80
CA TRP A 98 -7.11 -15.29 26.23
C TRP A 98 -8.04 -15.72 27.37
N PRO A 99 -8.32 -17.02 27.54
CA PRO A 99 -8.95 -17.54 28.75
C PRO A 99 -8.20 -17.07 30.01
N ASP A 100 -8.94 -16.66 31.04
CA ASP A 100 -8.36 -16.34 32.33
C ASP A 100 -8.00 -17.63 33.07
N PRO A 101 -6.72 -17.90 33.40
CA PRO A 101 -6.36 -19.09 34.17
C PRO A 101 -7.02 -19.15 35.56
N LYS A 102 -7.45 -18.00 36.10
CA LYS A 102 -8.11 -17.91 37.40
C LYS A 102 -9.62 -18.15 37.34
N ASP A 103 -10.23 -17.92 36.18
CA ASP A 103 -11.63 -18.20 35.92
C ASP A 103 -11.80 -18.68 34.46
N PRO A 104 -11.59 -19.98 34.20
CA PRO A 104 -11.63 -20.52 32.83
C PRO A 104 -12.97 -20.36 32.11
N ASN A 105 -14.06 -20.14 32.86
CA ASN A 105 -15.40 -19.90 32.32
C ASN A 105 -15.75 -18.41 32.24
N GLY A 106 -14.87 -17.54 32.73
CA GLY A 106 -15.07 -16.10 32.76
C GLY A 106 -14.73 -15.40 31.44
N PRO A 107 -14.96 -14.07 31.37
CA PRO A 107 -14.59 -13.28 30.21
C PRO A 107 -13.08 -13.33 29.96
N TYR A 108 -12.68 -13.37 28.68
CA TYR A 108 -11.25 -13.39 28.32
C TYR A 108 -10.52 -12.16 28.86
N ILE A 109 -9.20 -12.29 29.02
CA ILE A 109 -8.27 -11.24 29.48
C ILE A 109 -7.26 -10.88 28.40
N GLN A 110 -6.81 -9.62 28.38
CA GLN A 110 -5.92 -9.11 27.35
C GLN A 110 -4.43 -9.44 27.63
N ARG A 111 -3.69 -9.86 26.60
CA ARG A 111 -2.24 -10.06 26.59
C ARG A 111 -1.62 -9.40 25.35
N ASP A 112 -1.24 -8.13 25.47
CA ASP A 112 -0.88 -7.31 24.32
C ASP A 112 0.28 -7.89 23.49
N GLY A 113 0.08 -7.98 22.18
CA GLY A 113 1.08 -8.49 21.24
C GLY A 113 1.23 -10.01 21.22
N MET A 114 0.45 -10.77 22.00
CA MET A 114 0.46 -12.24 22.04
C MET A 114 -0.84 -12.78 21.46
N SER A 115 -0.80 -13.28 20.22
CA SER A 115 -1.98 -13.79 19.53
C SER A 115 -2.42 -15.14 20.11
N ASN A 116 -3.70 -15.27 20.43
CA ASN A 116 -4.31 -16.51 20.89
C ASN A 116 -4.43 -17.49 19.71
N PRO A 117 -3.75 -18.65 19.74
CA PRO A 117 -3.79 -19.63 18.65
C PRO A 117 -5.15 -20.33 18.51
N ASP A 118 -6.01 -20.29 19.54
CA ASP A 118 -7.33 -20.95 19.54
C ASP A 118 -8.44 -20.09 18.91
N ASN A 119 -8.09 -18.88 18.46
CA ASN A 119 -9.01 -17.99 17.76
C ASN A 119 -9.48 -18.61 16.45
N PHE A 120 -10.75 -18.38 16.13
CA PHE A 120 -11.27 -18.60 14.80
C PHE A 120 -10.69 -17.56 13.84
N VAL A 121 -9.96 -18.02 12.82
CA VAL A 121 -9.23 -17.17 11.87
C VAL A 121 -9.65 -17.37 10.42
N GLU A 122 -10.59 -18.26 10.12
CA GLU A 122 -10.87 -18.69 8.74
C GLU A 122 -11.43 -17.57 7.85
N HIS A 123 -12.33 -16.69 8.36
CA HIS A 123 -12.83 -15.57 7.55
C HIS A 123 -11.70 -14.58 7.23
N ARG A 124 -10.80 -14.33 8.21
CA ARG A 124 -9.63 -13.49 8.01
C ARG A 124 -8.66 -14.09 7.00
N ARG A 125 -8.43 -15.41 7.05
CA ARG A 125 -7.61 -16.12 6.05
C ARG A 125 -8.21 -16.04 4.66
N ALA A 126 -9.52 -16.23 4.53
CA ALA A 126 -10.21 -16.09 3.26
C ALA A 126 -10.05 -14.67 2.68
N LEU A 127 -10.27 -13.65 3.51
CA LEU A 127 -10.14 -12.25 3.11
C LEU A 127 -8.70 -11.87 2.77
N MET A 128 -7.73 -12.33 3.55
CA MET A 128 -6.31 -12.11 3.29
C MET A 128 -5.89 -12.77 1.98
N ARG A 129 -6.33 -14.01 1.73
CA ARG A 129 -6.12 -14.72 0.47
C ARG A 129 -6.70 -13.96 -0.72
N PHE A 130 -7.94 -13.48 -0.60
CA PHE A 130 -8.55 -12.61 -1.61
C PHE A 130 -7.72 -11.35 -1.89
N SER A 131 -7.19 -10.71 -0.84
CA SER A 131 -6.36 -9.51 -0.94
C SER A 131 -5.00 -9.72 -1.60
N VAL A 132 -4.46 -10.94 -1.62
CA VAL A 132 -3.22 -11.23 -2.35
C VAL A 132 -3.50 -11.66 -3.79
N GLN A 133 -4.58 -12.40 -4.01
CA GLN A 133 -4.94 -12.95 -5.31
C GLN A 133 -5.40 -11.87 -6.29
N VAL A 134 -6.44 -11.10 -5.94
CA VAL A 134 -7.06 -10.16 -6.89
C VAL A 134 -6.07 -9.09 -7.36
N PRO A 135 -5.35 -8.38 -6.47
CA PRO A 135 -4.34 -7.43 -6.91
C PRO A 135 -3.24 -8.04 -7.77
N ALA A 136 -2.75 -9.25 -7.45
CA ALA A 136 -1.69 -9.89 -8.24
C ALA A 136 -2.18 -10.27 -9.63
N LEU A 137 -3.40 -10.81 -9.75
CA LEU A 137 -4.03 -11.11 -11.04
C LEU A 137 -4.23 -9.83 -11.87
N VAL A 138 -4.77 -8.77 -11.29
CA VAL A 138 -4.96 -7.49 -12.00
C VAL A 138 -3.62 -6.87 -12.40
N ALA A 139 -2.61 -6.92 -11.54
CA ALA A 139 -1.26 -6.46 -11.85
C ALA A 139 -0.65 -7.24 -13.02
N ALA A 140 -0.83 -8.56 -13.05
CA ALA A 140 -0.37 -9.40 -14.16
C ALA A 140 -1.10 -9.06 -15.48
N TRP A 141 -2.43 -8.86 -15.44
CA TRP A 141 -3.18 -8.36 -16.59
C TRP A 141 -2.64 -6.99 -17.05
N LYS A 142 -2.46 -6.03 -16.16
CA LYS A 142 -1.93 -4.69 -16.50
C LYS A 142 -0.55 -4.77 -17.18
N LEU A 143 0.28 -5.72 -16.76
CA LEU A 143 1.64 -5.92 -17.28
C LEU A 143 1.69 -6.67 -18.62
N THR A 144 0.69 -7.49 -18.93
CA THR A 144 0.76 -8.45 -20.06
C THR A 144 -0.36 -8.30 -21.07
N ASN A 145 -1.46 -7.64 -20.68
CA ASN A 145 -2.75 -7.63 -21.35
C ASN A 145 -3.38 -9.03 -21.55
N ASP A 146 -2.92 -10.06 -20.82
CA ASP A 146 -3.50 -11.39 -20.87
C ASP A 146 -4.84 -11.43 -20.12
N LYS A 147 -5.91 -11.60 -20.89
CA LYS A 147 -7.30 -11.56 -20.40
C LYS A 147 -7.63 -12.64 -19.37
N ARG A 148 -6.87 -13.75 -19.32
CA ARG A 148 -7.10 -14.82 -18.34
C ARG A 148 -6.99 -14.31 -16.90
N TYR A 149 -6.01 -13.44 -16.64
CA TYR A 149 -5.83 -12.87 -15.30
C TYR A 149 -6.99 -11.97 -14.89
N ALA A 150 -7.45 -11.07 -15.78
CA ALA A 150 -8.58 -10.19 -15.50
C ALA A 150 -9.89 -10.97 -15.35
N ALA A 151 -10.13 -11.97 -16.20
CA ALA A 151 -11.30 -12.85 -16.09
C ALA A 151 -11.31 -13.62 -14.75
N HIS A 152 -10.15 -14.11 -14.30
CA HIS A 152 -10.04 -14.81 -13.03
C HIS A 152 -10.23 -13.87 -11.85
N ALA A 153 -9.64 -12.67 -11.87
CA ALA A 153 -9.89 -11.63 -10.86
C ALA A 153 -11.40 -11.31 -10.76
N ALA A 154 -12.08 -11.16 -11.90
CA ALA A 154 -13.52 -10.93 -11.93
C ALA A 154 -14.32 -12.08 -11.30
N SER A 155 -13.88 -13.34 -11.42
CA SER A 155 -14.53 -14.48 -10.75
C SER A 155 -14.46 -14.39 -9.22
N HIS A 156 -13.33 -13.94 -8.68
CA HIS A 156 -13.17 -13.70 -7.24
C HIS A 156 -14.06 -12.54 -6.79
N LEU A 157 -14.10 -11.44 -7.53
CA LEU A 157 -14.94 -10.28 -7.22
C LEU A 157 -16.44 -10.64 -7.20
N ARG A 158 -16.90 -11.43 -8.18
CA ARG A 158 -18.30 -11.92 -8.21
C ARG A 158 -18.65 -12.72 -6.97
N ALA A 159 -17.79 -13.66 -6.57
CA ALA A 159 -18.03 -14.49 -5.40
C ALA A 159 -18.09 -13.66 -4.11
N TRP A 160 -17.18 -12.69 -3.94
CA TRP A 160 -17.10 -11.89 -2.71
C TRP A 160 -18.24 -10.87 -2.56
N PHE A 161 -18.76 -10.33 -3.66
CA PHE A 161 -19.65 -9.15 -3.60
C PHE A 161 -21.04 -9.34 -4.22
N ILE A 162 -21.20 -10.24 -5.20
CA ILE A 162 -22.41 -10.32 -6.02
C ILE A 162 -23.18 -11.62 -5.77
N ASP A 163 -22.50 -12.76 -5.85
CA ASP A 163 -23.15 -14.08 -5.80
C ASP A 163 -23.87 -14.28 -4.46
N GLU A 164 -25.19 -14.40 -4.51
CA GLU A 164 -26.06 -14.50 -3.33
C GLU A 164 -25.70 -15.68 -2.42
N ARG A 165 -25.03 -16.72 -2.93
CA ARG A 165 -24.62 -17.90 -2.15
C ARG A 165 -23.30 -17.70 -1.42
N THR A 166 -22.49 -16.73 -1.84
CA THR A 166 -21.09 -16.60 -1.37
C THR A 166 -20.69 -15.20 -0.94
N ARG A 167 -21.47 -14.16 -1.27
CA ARG A 167 -21.13 -12.77 -0.96
C ARG A 167 -20.93 -12.54 0.54
N MET A 168 -20.04 -11.62 0.88
CA MET A 168 -19.93 -11.08 2.22
C MET A 168 -20.93 -9.93 2.39
N ASN A 169 -21.55 -9.76 3.56
CA ASN A 169 -22.36 -8.58 3.85
C ASN A 169 -21.44 -7.34 4.01
N PRO A 170 -21.86 -6.14 3.58
CA PRO A 170 -21.04 -4.91 3.64
C PRO A 170 -20.98 -4.30 5.05
N ASN A 171 -20.57 -5.09 6.05
CA ASN A 171 -20.39 -4.64 7.43
C ASN A 171 -19.44 -5.56 8.22
N LEU A 172 -18.89 -5.06 9.34
CA LEU A 172 -18.07 -5.82 10.30
C LEU A 172 -18.71 -5.81 11.69
N GLN A 173 -20.02 -6.12 11.76
CA GLN A 173 -20.76 -6.10 13.02
C GLN A 173 -20.19 -7.09 14.05
N TYR A 174 -19.64 -8.22 13.59
CA TYR A 174 -19.16 -9.33 14.42
C TYR A 174 -17.63 -9.53 14.38
N ALA A 175 -16.89 -8.50 13.97
CA ALA A 175 -15.43 -8.56 13.89
C ALA A 175 -14.78 -8.32 15.27
N GLN A 176 -13.69 -9.06 15.52
CA GLN A 176 -12.93 -9.08 16.77
C GLN A 176 -13.79 -9.21 18.03
N ALA A 177 -14.72 -10.17 18.01
CA ALA A 177 -15.47 -10.59 19.19
C ALA A 177 -14.52 -10.99 20.33
N ILE A 178 -15.01 -10.82 21.56
CA ILE A 178 -14.28 -11.22 22.77
C ILE A 178 -15.24 -12.04 23.64
N HIS A 179 -14.84 -13.28 23.92
CA HIS A 179 -15.61 -14.19 24.75
C HIS A 179 -15.99 -13.56 26.10
N GLY A 180 -17.28 -13.63 26.44
CA GLY A 180 -17.84 -13.07 27.68
C GLY A 180 -17.86 -11.53 27.75
N ARG A 181 -17.55 -10.81 26.65
CA ARG A 181 -17.53 -9.32 26.65
C ARG A 181 -18.32 -8.68 25.51
N THR A 182 -18.11 -9.12 24.28
CA THR A 182 -18.78 -8.51 23.11
C THR A 182 -18.80 -9.47 21.91
N THR A 183 -19.83 -9.34 21.07
CA THR A 183 -19.97 -10.09 19.81
C THR A 183 -19.24 -9.43 18.64
N GLY A 184 -18.77 -8.18 18.80
CA GLY A 184 -17.96 -7.43 17.85
C GLY A 184 -17.64 -6.04 18.37
N ARG A 185 -16.67 -5.33 17.77
CA ARG A 185 -16.23 -4.00 18.25
C ARG A 185 -15.55 -3.17 17.17
N GLY A 186 -15.38 -1.86 17.41
CA GLY A 186 -14.74 -0.94 16.47
C GLY A 186 -13.37 -1.41 15.95
N THR A 187 -12.49 -1.88 16.84
CA THR A 187 -11.15 -2.37 16.46
C THR A 187 -11.15 -3.51 15.46
N GLY A 188 -12.28 -4.20 15.28
CA GLY A 188 -12.45 -5.23 14.27
C GLY A 188 -12.41 -4.71 12.85
N ILE A 189 -12.68 -3.42 12.62
CA ILE A 189 -12.65 -2.78 11.29
C ILE A 189 -11.26 -2.86 10.63
N ILE A 190 -10.20 -2.98 11.42
CA ILE A 190 -8.85 -3.20 10.88
C ILE A 190 -8.72 -4.53 10.10
N ASP A 191 -9.59 -5.51 10.31
CA ASP A 191 -9.52 -6.81 9.61
C ASP A 191 -9.76 -6.65 8.09
N THR A 192 -10.43 -5.57 7.66
CA THR A 192 -10.70 -5.26 6.24
C THR A 192 -9.73 -4.28 5.58
N ILE A 193 -8.60 -3.93 6.21
CA ILE A 193 -7.50 -3.23 5.49
C ILE A 193 -7.10 -3.97 4.20
N HIS A 194 -7.33 -5.28 4.16
CA HIS A 194 -7.17 -6.18 3.04
C HIS A 194 -8.03 -5.83 1.81
N LEU A 195 -9.12 -5.09 1.96
CA LEU A 195 -9.94 -4.62 0.85
C LEU A 195 -9.36 -3.37 0.16
N VAL A 196 -8.39 -2.67 0.76
CA VAL A 196 -7.82 -1.43 0.19
C VAL A 196 -7.16 -1.68 -1.16
N GLU A 197 -6.30 -2.71 -1.25
CA GLU A 197 -5.64 -3.02 -2.52
C GLU A 197 -6.59 -3.72 -3.51
N VAL A 198 -7.63 -4.40 -3.02
CA VAL A 198 -8.71 -4.94 -3.87
C VAL A 198 -9.49 -3.81 -4.53
N ALA A 199 -9.89 -2.78 -3.78
CA ALA A 199 -10.55 -1.60 -4.32
C ALA A 199 -9.68 -0.95 -5.41
N ARG A 200 -8.38 -0.80 -5.15
CA ARG A 200 -7.44 -0.29 -6.15
C ARG A 200 -7.33 -1.17 -7.40
N ALA A 201 -7.39 -2.49 -7.23
CA ALA A 201 -7.35 -3.44 -8.33
C ALA A 201 -8.63 -3.36 -9.19
N ILE A 202 -9.80 -3.18 -8.58
CA ILE A 202 -11.08 -2.99 -9.28
C ILE A 202 -10.98 -1.80 -10.23
N GLU A 203 -10.51 -0.64 -9.74
CA GLU A 203 -10.31 0.55 -10.57
C GLU A 203 -9.33 0.31 -11.72
N ALA A 204 -8.20 -0.35 -11.41
CA ALA A 204 -7.17 -0.59 -12.41
C ALA A 204 -7.66 -1.50 -13.54
N MET A 205 -8.57 -2.44 -13.25
CA MET A 205 -9.08 -3.41 -14.22
C MET A 205 -10.33 -2.97 -14.98
N GLU A 206 -10.86 -1.75 -14.76
CA GLU A 206 -12.04 -1.24 -15.50
C GLU A 206 -11.86 -1.40 -17.02
N ALA A 207 -10.69 -1.05 -17.55
CA ALA A 207 -10.39 -1.13 -18.99
C ALA A 207 -10.25 -2.58 -19.54
N SER A 208 -10.26 -3.60 -18.67
CA SER A 208 -10.17 -5.00 -19.10
C SER A 208 -11.46 -5.53 -19.74
N GLY A 209 -12.61 -4.94 -19.40
CA GLY A 209 -13.93 -5.45 -19.79
C GLY A 209 -14.30 -6.81 -19.19
N ALA A 210 -13.59 -7.28 -18.16
CA ALA A 210 -13.84 -8.59 -17.54
C ALA A 210 -15.09 -8.62 -16.62
N LEU A 211 -15.55 -7.44 -16.19
CA LEU A 211 -16.82 -7.22 -15.51
C LEU A 211 -17.77 -6.51 -16.47
N SER A 212 -19.05 -6.93 -16.48
CA SER A 212 -20.08 -6.15 -17.16
C SER A 212 -20.34 -4.84 -16.40
N ALA A 213 -20.99 -3.88 -17.06
CA ALA A 213 -21.35 -2.61 -16.41
C ALA A 213 -22.27 -2.81 -15.18
N SER A 214 -23.15 -3.82 -15.21
CA SER A 214 -24.02 -4.14 -14.08
C SER A 214 -23.24 -4.78 -12.92
N GLU A 215 -22.28 -5.65 -13.21
CA GLU A 215 -21.42 -6.26 -12.19
C GLU A 215 -20.51 -5.22 -11.53
N ALA A 216 -19.88 -4.35 -12.33
CA ALA A 216 -19.07 -3.25 -11.81
C ALA A 216 -19.89 -2.35 -10.88
N LYS A 217 -21.10 -1.96 -11.30
CA LYS A 217 -22.01 -1.15 -10.47
C LYS A 217 -22.44 -1.87 -9.19
N ALA A 218 -22.68 -3.17 -9.22
CA ALA A 218 -23.05 -3.93 -8.03
C ALA A 218 -21.89 -4.01 -7.02
N ILE A 219 -20.65 -4.16 -7.50
CA ILE A 219 -19.44 -4.13 -6.66
C ILE A 219 -19.23 -2.73 -6.08
N GLU A 220 -19.33 -1.68 -6.90
CA GLU A 220 -19.25 -0.28 -6.42
C GLU A 220 -20.32 0.00 -5.35
N GLN A 221 -21.55 -0.49 -5.54
CA GLN A 221 -22.62 -0.36 -4.55
C GLN A 221 -22.29 -1.06 -3.24
N TRP A 222 -21.69 -2.26 -3.27
CA TRP A 222 -21.26 -2.96 -2.07
C TRP A 222 -20.26 -2.12 -1.25
N PHE A 223 -19.29 -1.49 -1.92
CA PHE A 223 -18.34 -0.60 -1.25
C PHE A 223 -19.00 0.67 -0.74
N ALA A 224 -19.97 1.23 -1.47
CA ALA A 224 -20.74 2.40 -1.01
C ALA A 224 -21.55 2.07 0.27
N ASP A 225 -22.22 0.92 0.29
CA ASP A 225 -22.96 0.44 1.46
C ASP A 225 -22.02 0.19 2.65
N TYR A 226 -20.85 -0.38 2.39
CA TYR A 226 -19.87 -0.64 3.44
C TYR A 226 -19.31 0.65 4.04
N VAL A 227 -18.97 1.62 3.20
CA VAL A 227 -18.53 2.96 3.65
C VAL A 227 -19.62 3.67 4.45
N GLN A 228 -20.87 3.59 4.00
CA GLN A 228 -22.00 4.12 4.74
C GLN A 228 -22.07 3.49 6.15
N TRP A 229 -21.96 2.17 6.25
CA TRP A 229 -21.89 1.48 7.54
C TRP A 229 -20.66 1.90 8.38
N MET A 230 -19.47 2.00 7.78
CA MET A 230 -18.23 2.42 8.48
C MET A 230 -18.31 3.84 9.05
N THR A 231 -19.07 4.73 8.43
CA THR A 231 -19.18 6.15 8.83
C THR A 231 -20.32 6.42 9.79
N THR A 232 -21.29 5.52 9.92
CA THR A 232 -22.51 5.74 10.71
C THR A 232 -22.76 4.72 11.82
N SER A 233 -22.20 3.51 11.72
CA SER A 233 -22.37 2.49 12.76
C SER A 233 -21.56 2.81 14.02
N LYS A 234 -21.99 2.25 15.16
CA LYS A 234 -21.25 2.34 16.42
C LYS A 234 -19.80 1.85 16.27
N ASN A 235 -19.59 0.67 15.70
CA ASN A 235 -18.25 0.11 15.49
C ASN A 235 -17.42 1.02 14.57
N GLY A 236 -18.03 1.54 13.51
CA GLY A 236 -17.43 2.52 12.60
C GLY A 236 -16.90 3.76 13.30
N ILE A 237 -17.74 4.38 14.14
CA ILE A 237 -17.41 5.59 14.90
C ILE A 237 -16.32 5.30 15.96
N GLU A 238 -16.39 4.17 16.65
CA GLU A 238 -15.37 3.76 17.63
C GLU A 238 -13.98 3.63 16.99
N GLU A 239 -13.89 3.01 15.81
CA GLU A 239 -12.61 2.88 15.10
C GLU A 239 -12.11 4.23 14.58
N ARG A 240 -13.02 5.04 14.01
CA ARG A 240 -12.72 6.39 13.53
C ARG A 240 -12.10 7.26 14.64
N ASP A 241 -12.56 7.10 15.87
CA ASP A 241 -12.16 7.94 17.01
C ASP A 241 -11.08 7.30 17.90
N ALA A 242 -10.50 6.17 17.46
CA ALA A 242 -9.29 5.63 18.05
C ALA A 242 -8.12 6.62 17.98
N ARG A 243 -7.10 6.45 18.83
CA ARG A 243 -5.99 7.42 18.98
C ARG A 243 -4.68 7.01 18.32
N ASN A 244 -4.62 5.80 17.74
CA ASN A 244 -3.41 5.19 17.19
C ASN A 244 -3.65 4.73 15.75
N ASN A 245 -2.82 3.83 15.24
CA ASN A 245 -2.94 3.23 13.92
C ASN A 245 -4.37 2.81 13.48
N HIS A 246 -5.28 2.45 14.40
CA HIS A 246 -6.67 2.13 14.06
C HIS A 246 -7.42 3.26 13.34
N THR A 247 -7.33 4.52 13.81
CA THR A 247 -7.98 5.64 13.11
C THR A 247 -7.29 5.95 11.77
N THR A 248 -5.98 5.73 11.68
CA THR A 248 -5.25 5.83 10.40
C THR A 248 -5.77 4.80 9.41
N CYS A 249 -5.92 3.54 9.83
CA CYS A 249 -6.47 2.47 9.00
C CYS A 249 -7.93 2.72 8.62
N TRP A 250 -8.73 3.31 9.50
CA TRP A 250 -10.09 3.73 9.17
C TRP A 250 -10.09 4.78 8.06
N VAL A 251 -9.30 5.86 8.18
CA VAL A 251 -9.20 6.90 7.14
C VAL A 251 -8.68 6.34 5.82
N MET A 252 -7.70 5.43 5.87
CA MET A 252 -7.18 4.76 4.68
C MET A 252 -8.25 3.94 3.96
N GLN A 253 -9.02 3.14 4.69
CA GLN A 253 -10.12 2.34 4.13
C GLN A 253 -11.19 3.23 3.51
N VAL A 254 -11.67 4.23 4.26
CA VAL A 254 -12.71 5.15 3.76
C VAL A 254 -12.22 5.92 2.54
N ALA A 255 -10.98 6.41 2.52
CA ALA A 255 -10.40 7.09 1.36
C ALA A 255 -10.33 6.18 0.12
N ALA A 256 -9.87 4.94 0.29
CA ALA A 256 -9.76 3.99 -0.81
C ALA A 256 -11.14 3.66 -1.42
N PHE A 257 -12.13 3.42 -0.57
CA PHE A 257 -13.47 3.04 -1.01
C PHE A 257 -14.24 4.24 -1.57
N ALA A 258 -14.09 5.43 -0.99
CA ALA A 258 -14.63 6.68 -1.53
C ALA A 258 -14.02 7.01 -2.91
N HIS A 259 -12.75 6.68 -3.14
CA HIS A 259 -12.13 6.87 -4.45
C HIS A 259 -12.76 5.94 -5.49
N LEU A 260 -12.96 4.67 -5.16
CA LEU A 260 -13.63 3.69 -6.02
C LEU A 260 -15.09 4.11 -6.33
N THR A 261 -15.84 4.57 -5.33
CA THR A 261 -17.24 5.00 -5.50
C THR A 261 -17.36 6.45 -5.99
N ARG A 262 -16.25 7.14 -6.22
CA ARG A 262 -16.15 8.52 -6.70
C ARG A 262 -16.84 9.55 -5.78
N ASP A 263 -16.89 9.28 -4.48
CA ASP A 263 -17.46 10.19 -3.47
C ASP A 263 -16.47 11.31 -3.09
N GLN A 264 -16.56 12.44 -3.78
CA GLN A 264 -15.67 13.59 -3.55
C GLN A 264 -15.85 14.23 -2.16
N LYS A 265 -17.05 14.19 -1.57
CA LYS A 265 -17.27 14.77 -0.24
C LYS A 265 -16.52 13.97 0.81
N LEU A 266 -16.56 12.65 0.70
CA LEU A 266 -15.90 11.78 1.65
C LEU A 266 -14.37 11.77 1.46
N LEU A 267 -13.88 11.94 0.24
CA LEU A 267 -12.46 12.17 -0.02
C LEU A 267 -11.97 13.46 0.65
N GLU A 268 -12.72 14.55 0.54
CA GLU A 268 -12.36 15.81 1.21
C GLU A 268 -12.38 15.68 2.73
N TYR A 269 -13.41 15.04 3.28
CA TYR A 269 -13.47 14.71 4.70
C TYR A 269 -12.22 13.93 5.18
N CYS A 270 -11.74 12.97 4.38
CA CYS A 270 -10.52 12.23 4.71
C CYS A 270 -9.26 13.12 4.67
N ARG A 271 -9.17 14.06 3.72
CA ARG A 271 -8.06 15.04 3.67
C ARG A 271 -8.05 15.92 4.92
N GLU A 272 -9.21 16.44 5.30
CA GLU A 272 -9.37 17.26 6.50
C GLU A 272 -9.01 16.48 7.76
N ARG A 273 -9.51 15.23 7.92
CA ARG A 273 -9.12 14.37 9.05
C ARG A 273 -7.62 14.10 9.07
N PHE A 274 -7.00 13.85 7.91
CA PHE A 274 -5.55 13.63 7.86
C PHE A 274 -4.78 14.83 8.43
N ARG A 275 -5.15 16.05 8.01
CA ARG A 275 -4.51 17.30 8.46
C ARG A 275 -4.82 17.69 9.90
N ALA A 276 -6.08 17.55 10.31
CA ALA A 276 -6.57 18.10 11.58
C ALA A 276 -6.59 17.07 12.72
N VAL A 277 -6.61 15.77 12.41
CA VAL A 277 -6.73 14.69 13.41
C VAL A 277 -5.52 13.78 13.38
N ILE A 278 -5.16 13.20 12.23
CA ILE A 278 -4.14 12.15 12.17
C ILE A 278 -2.75 12.74 12.44
N VAL A 279 -2.27 13.65 11.58
CA VAL A 279 -0.92 14.23 11.69
C VAL A 279 -0.67 14.89 13.05
N PRO A 280 -1.50 15.84 13.53
CA PRO A 280 -1.18 16.56 14.76
C PRO A 280 -1.26 15.69 16.02
N ASN A 281 -2.06 14.61 16.05
CA ASN A 281 -2.25 13.82 17.26
C ASN A 281 -1.43 12.52 17.30
N GLN A 282 -0.95 12.00 16.15
CA GLN A 282 -0.17 10.76 16.11
C GLN A 282 1.32 10.96 15.86
N ILE A 283 1.72 12.04 15.18
CA ILE A 283 3.12 12.30 14.84
C ILE A 283 3.72 13.25 15.87
N ALA A 284 4.76 12.81 16.57
CA ALA A 284 5.52 13.68 17.46
C ALA A 284 6.42 14.66 16.67
N SER A 285 6.99 15.67 17.34
CA SER A 285 7.86 16.68 16.69
C SER A 285 9.14 16.08 16.07
N ASP A 286 9.60 14.94 16.59
CA ASP A 286 10.72 14.20 16.03
C ASP A 286 10.33 13.25 14.88
N GLY A 287 9.03 13.12 14.58
CA GLY A 287 8.48 12.22 13.57
C GLY A 287 8.07 10.84 14.09
N SER A 288 8.33 10.53 15.36
CA SER A 288 7.93 9.25 15.93
C SER A 288 6.41 9.12 16.08
N PHE A 289 5.94 7.88 16.30
CA PHE A 289 4.54 7.56 16.62
C PHE A 289 4.42 7.10 18.08
N PRO A 290 4.19 7.99 19.07
CA PRO A 290 4.25 7.64 20.50
C PRO A 290 3.33 6.48 20.90
N GLU A 291 2.13 6.44 20.32
CA GLU A 291 1.12 5.41 20.57
C GLU A 291 1.54 4.02 20.08
N GLU A 292 2.39 3.97 19.05
CA GLU A 292 2.93 2.75 18.47
C GLU A 292 4.20 2.32 19.20
N LEU A 293 5.05 3.28 19.58
CA LEU A 293 6.30 3.03 20.31
C LEU A 293 6.08 2.47 21.72
N ARG A 294 4.94 2.76 22.36
CA ARG A 294 4.59 2.21 23.68
C ARG A 294 4.08 0.77 23.67
N ARG A 295 3.97 0.14 22.49
CA ARG A 295 3.43 -1.22 22.32
C ARG A 295 4.51 -2.29 22.48
N THR A 296 4.10 -3.54 22.58
CA THR A 296 5.01 -4.70 22.69
C THR A 296 5.67 -5.09 21.36
N LYS A 297 5.22 -4.52 20.24
CA LYS A 297 5.83 -4.65 18.90
C LYS A 297 6.10 -3.27 18.27
N PRO A 298 6.90 -2.42 18.92
CA PRO A 298 6.98 -1.01 18.56
C PRO A 298 7.54 -0.77 17.15
N TYR A 299 8.41 -1.66 16.64
CA TYR A 299 8.95 -1.54 15.30
C TYR A 299 7.89 -1.88 14.25
N GLY A 300 7.25 -3.04 14.38
CA GLY A 300 6.16 -3.49 13.52
C GLY A 300 4.98 -2.51 13.48
N TYR A 301 4.52 -2.02 14.64
CA TYR A 301 3.43 -1.04 14.70
C TYR A 301 3.77 0.29 14.03
N SER A 302 5.02 0.75 14.19
CA SER A 302 5.48 1.99 13.54
C SER A 302 5.51 1.84 12.02
N LEU A 303 6.01 0.71 11.50
CA LEU A 303 5.99 0.42 10.05
C LEU A 303 4.57 0.28 9.51
N PHE A 304 3.70 -0.39 10.25
CA PHE A 304 2.30 -0.59 9.89
C PHE A 304 1.54 0.74 9.77
N ASN A 305 1.67 1.62 10.77
CA ASN A 305 1.03 2.95 10.73
C ASN A 305 1.62 3.82 9.61
N LEU A 306 2.95 3.77 9.40
CA LEU A 306 3.62 4.50 8.32
C LEU A 306 3.10 4.07 6.93
N GLU A 307 2.90 2.77 6.71
CA GLU A 307 2.35 2.23 5.46
C GLU A 307 0.91 2.72 5.23
N ALA A 308 0.08 2.74 6.28
CA ALA A 308 -1.28 3.27 6.20
C ALA A 308 -1.30 4.77 5.88
N MET A 309 -0.46 5.58 6.54
CA MET A 309 -0.34 7.01 6.25
C MET A 309 0.15 7.29 4.82
N ALA A 310 1.13 6.52 4.34
CA ALA A 310 1.62 6.65 2.97
C ALA A 310 0.52 6.34 1.95
N THR A 311 -0.31 5.34 2.23
CA THR A 311 -1.43 4.95 1.39
C THR A 311 -2.50 6.04 1.35
N ILE A 312 -2.83 6.65 2.50
CA ILE A 312 -3.71 7.84 2.56
C ILE A 312 -3.14 8.96 1.68
N CYS A 313 -1.87 9.31 1.86
CA CYS A 313 -1.22 10.35 1.06
C CYS A 313 -1.28 10.01 -0.43
N ARG A 314 -1.06 8.74 -0.81
CA ARG A 314 -1.07 8.29 -2.20
C ARG A 314 -2.44 8.42 -2.86
N ILE A 315 -3.51 8.12 -2.13
CA ILE A 315 -4.91 8.19 -2.60
C ILE A 315 -5.37 9.63 -2.69
N LEU A 316 -5.13 10.42 -1.65
CA LEU A 316 -5.78 11.72 -1.46
C LEU A 316 -5.03 12.89 -2.06
N SER A 317 -3.72 12.75 -2.33
CA SER A 317 -2.93 13.85 -2.90
C SER A 317 -3.30 14.12 -4.36
N THR A 318 -3.27 15.40 -4.72
CA THR A 318 -3.39 15.90 -6.09
C THR A 318 -2.17 16.78 -6.42
N PRO A 319 -1.95 17.18 -7.69
CA PRO A 319 -0.88 18.13 -8.01
C PRO A 319 -1.00 19.47 -7.27
N ALA A 320 -2.21 19.91 -6.95
CA ALA A 320 -2.47 21.16 -6.22
C ALA A 320 -2.38 21.00 -4.70
N ASP A 321 -2.48 19.76 -4.20
CA ASP A 321 -2.63 19.47 -2.78
C ASP A 321 -1.93 18.16 -2.43
N ASN A 322 -0.67 18.27 -2.01
CA ASN A 322 0.21 17.15 -1.77
C ASN A 322 0.33 16.85 -0.27
N LEU A 323 -0.37 15.80 0.19
CA LEU A 323 -0.33 15.40 1.60
C LEU A 323 1.01 14.81 2.04
N PHE A 324 1.86 14.34 1.11
CA PHE A 324 3.22 13.92 1.46
C PHE A 324 4.07 15.10 1.95
N ALA A 325 3.81 16.29 1.43
CA ALA A 325 4.50 17.54 1.77
C ALA A 325 3.77 18.38 2.81
N PHE A 326 2.57 17.97 3.24
CA PHE A 326 1.83 18.65 4.30
C PHE A 326 2.59 18.61 5.63
N GLU A 327 2.62 19.75 6.30
CA GLU A 327 3.29 19.95 7.58
C GLU A 327 2.47 20.91 8.45
N THR A 328 2.37 20.62 9.74
CA THR A 328 1.81 21.54 10.73
C THR A 328 2.81 22.64 11.06
N ALA A 329 2.34 23.74 11.68
CA ALA A 329 3.22 24.86 12.08
C ALA A 329 4.40 24.46 13.01
N ASN A 330 4.31 23.31 13.69
CA ASN A 330 5.36 22.78 14.57
C ASN A 330 6.15 21.60 13.97
N GLY A 331 6.13 21.41 12.65
CA GLY A 331 7.00 20.46 11.98
C GLY A 331 6.49 19.02 11.85
N ARG A 332 5.23 18.75 12.22
CA ARG A 332 4.66 17.39 12.14
C ARG A 332 4.08 17.16 10.76
N GLY A 333 4.38 16.01 10.17
CA GLY A 333 3.91 15.64 8.84
C GLY A 333 4.40 14.27 8.44
N PHE A 334 3.86 13.72 7.35
CA PHE A 334 4.26 12.40 6.86
C PHE A 334 5.75 12.35 6.47
N ARG A 335 6.28 13.42 5.86
CA ARG A 335 7.72 13.57 5.59
C ARG A 335 8.56 13.36 6.85
N ARG A 336 8.17 13.98 7.97
CA ARG A 336 8.87 13.88 9.25
C ARG A 336 8.85 12.46 9.80
N ALA A 337 7.72 11.76 9.67
CA ALA A 337 7.62 10.35 10.06
C ALA A 337 8.51 9.42 9.20
N MET A 338 8.62 9.70 7.90
CA MET A 338 9.56 9.01 7.02
C MET A 338 11.02 9.27 7.42
N GLU A 339 11.37 10.52 7.74
CA GLU A 339 12.72 10.88 8.21
C GLU A 339 13.09 10.16 9.50
N TYR A 340 12.13 10.00 10.42
CA TYR A 340 12.32 9.22 11.65
C TYR A 340 12.53 7.73 11.36
N MET A 341 11.67 7.11 10.53
CA MET A 341 11.69 5.64 10.34
C MET A 341 12.73 5.15 9.33
N ALA A 342 13.07 5.91 8.30
CA ALA A 342 13.94 5.45 7.21
C ALA A 342 15.34 4.98 7.66
N PRO A 343 16.02 5.63 8.63
CA PRO A 343 17.28 5.13 9.18
C PRO A 343 17.15 3.72 9.79
N PHE A 344 16.07 3.45 10.52
CA PHE A 344 15.84 2.16 11.18
C PHE A 344 15.41 1.06 10.19
N ILE A 345 14.73 1.43 9.11
CA ILE A 345 14.48 0.50 8.00
C ILE A 345 15.81 0.11 7.32
N ARG A 346 16.70 1.10 7.12
CA ARG A 346 18.00 0.90 6.47
C ARG A 346 18.93 0.02 7.29
N ASP A 347 18.99 0.27 8.60
CA ASP A 347 19.73 -0.55 9.55
C ASP A 347 18.89 -0.79 10.80
N LYS A 348 18.22 -1.94 10.85
CA LYS A 348 17.39 -2.35 11.98
C LYS A 348 18.17 -2.43 13.29
N LYS A 349 19.49 -2.68 13.26
CA LYS A 349 20.31 -2.76 14.49
C LYS A 349 20.39 -1.42 15.22
N SER A 350 20.13 -0.32 14.52
CA SER A 350 20.08 1.03 15.10
C SER A 350 18.76 1.37 15.79
N TRP A 351 17.76 0.47 15.76
CA TRP A 351 16.47 0.68 16.42
C TRP A 351 16.65 0.81 17.95
N PRO A 352 16.12 1.88 18.58
CA PRO A 352 16.46 2.21 19.97
C PRO A 352 15.62 1.48 21.03
N LEU A 353 14.53 0.81 20.63
CA LEU A 353 13.63 0.10 21.55
C LEU A 353 13.88 -1.41 21.54
N LYS A 354 13.25 -2.10 22.51
CA LYS A 354 13.31 -3.57 22.59
C LYS A 354 12.77 -4.21 21.29
N PRO A 355 13.29 -5.38 20.90
CA PRO A 355 12.74 -6.16 19.80
C PRO A 355 11.25 -6.45 19.99
N ASP A 356 10.53 -6.58 18.88
CA ASP A 356 9.11 -6.94 18.91
C ASP A 356 8.92 -8.34 19.55
N VAL A 357 7.93 -8.48 20.44
CA VAL A 357 7.72 -9.76 21.17
C VAL A 357 7.35 -10.95 20.28
N MET A 358 6.86 -10.69 19.05
CA MET A 358 6.66 -11.70 18.01
C MET A 358 7.02 -11.14 16.65
N TYR A 359 7.53 -11.99 15.77
CA TYR A 359 7.82 -11.68 14.37
C TYR A 359 8.85 -10.56 14.12
N ASP A 360 9.65 -10.19 15.12
CA ASP A 360 10.68 -9.16 14.99
C ASP A 360 11.56 -9.39 13.75
N LYS A 361 12.05 -10.62 13.56
CA LYS A 361 12.95 -11.01 12.47
C LYS A 361 12.34 -10.86 11.06
N GLU A 362 11.02 -10.73 10.96
CA GLU A 362 10.31 -10.64 9.68
C GLU A 362 10.27 -9.20 9.13
N TRP A 363 10.61 -8.21 9.94
CA TRP A 363 10.61 -6.80 9.57
C TRP A 363 12.03 -6.26 9.33
N PRO A 364 12.22 -5.26 8.44
CA PRO A 364 11.21 -4.61 7.60
C PRO A 364 10.90 -5.40 6.31
N ARG A 365 9.71 -5.13 5.75
CA ARG A 365 9.33 -5.57 4.40
C ARG A 365 9.56 -4.46 3.40
N ARG A 366 9.32 -4.74 2.12
CA ARG A 366 9.36 -3.75 1.05
C ARG A 366 8.17 -2.78 1.11
N GLN A 367 8.12 -1.98 2.17
CA GLN A 367 7.04 -1.05 2.50
C GLN A 367 6.80 -0.05 1.36
N SER A 368 5.56 0.10 0.92
CA SER A 368 5.19 1.06 -0.13
C SER A 368 5.38 2.50 0.31
N SER A 369 5.41 2.78 1.61
CA SER A 369 5.81 4.07 2.17
C SER A 369 7.13 4.60 1.61
N LEU A 370 8.15 3.76 1.45
CA LEU A 370 9.42 4.15 0.83
C LEU A 370 9.25 4.50 -0.66
N LEU A 371 8.47 3.70 -1.39
CA LEU A 371 8.23 3.94 -2.82
C LEU A 371 7.43 5.23 -3.05
N PHE A 372 6.32 5.38 -2.33
CA PHE A 372 5.42 6.51 -2.48
C PHE A 372 6.10 7.81 -2.03
N ALA A 373 6.78 7.82 -0.89
CA ALA A 373 7.57 8.97 -0.44
C ALA A 373 8.75 9.24 -1.38
N GLY A 374 9.43 8.19 -1.85
CA GLY A 374 10.55 8.29 -2.78
C GLY A 374 10.19 9.05 -4.06
N ILE A 375 9.01 8.77 -4.61
CA ILE A 375 8.49 9.46 -5.79
C ILE A 375 7.96 10.86 -5.43
N ALA A 376 7.09 10.96 -4.43
CA ALA A 376 6.38 12.21 -4.12
C ALA A 376 7.27 13.30 -3.52
N LEU A 377 8.40 12.92 -2.92
CA LEU A 377 9.33 13.82 -2.23
C LEU A 377 10.71 13.90 -2.90
N ASP A 378 10.87 13.30 -4.08
CA ASP A 378 12.13 13.22 -4.82
C ASP A 378 13.30 12.67 -3.97
N ARG A 379 13.06 11.51 -3.34
CA ARG A 379 14.00 10.83 -2.44
C ARG A 379 14.54 9.54 -3.08
N PRO A 380 15.58 9.63 -3.94
CA PRO A 380 16.14 8.45 -4.60
C PRO A 380 16.71 7.43 -3.60
N ASP A 381 17.18 7.89 -2.43
CA ASP A 381 17.68 7.01 -1.37
C ASP A 381 16.59 6.14 -0.71
N TYR A 382 15.32 6.55 -0.77
CA TYR A 382 14.17 5.73 -0.37
C TYR A 382 13.86 4.68 -1.42
N LEU A 383 13.94 5.03 -2.71
CA LEU A 383 13.76 4.08 -3.81
C LEU A 383 14.85 3.00 -3.81
N GLU A 384 16.12 3.38 -3.57
CA GLU A 384 17.22 2.43 -3.47
C GLU A 384 17.11 1.51 -2.24
N LEU A 385 16.56 2.01 -1.14
CA LEU A 385 16.26 1.16 0.02
C LEU A 385 15.12 0.18 -0.30
N TRP A 386 14.04 0.67 -0.89
CA TRP A 386 12.88 -0.14 -1.28
C TRP A 386 13.27 -1.33 -2.16
N LYS A 387 14.14 -1.12 -3.17
CA LYS A 387 14.59 -2.18 -4.09
C LYS A 387 15.29 -3.35 -3.40
N LYS A 388 15.87 -3.15 -2.22
CA LYS A 388 16.67 -4.15 -1.49
C LYS A 388 15.87 -4.96 -0.48
N LEU A 389 14.65 -4.53 -0.16
CA LEU A 389 13.84 -5.13 0.89
C LEU A 389 13.01 -6.31 0.38
N PRO A 390 12.69 -7.29 1.23
CA PRO A 390 11.97 -8.49 0.82
C PRO A 390 10.50 -8.18 0.50
N ALA A 391 10.07 -8.59 -0.70
CA ALA A 391 8.78 -8.25 -1.29
C ALA A 391 7.62 -9.17 -0.85
N ASP A 392 7.88 -10.46 -0.63
CA ASP A 392 6.84 -11.46 -0.33
C ASP A 392 7.19 -12.31 0.91
N SER A 393 6.20 -12.64 1.74
CA SER A 393 6.38 -13.49 2.91
C SER A 393 5.48 -14.72 2.82
N GLN A 394 5.90 -15.80 3.50
CA GLN A 394 5.05 -16.98 3.76
C GLN A 394 4.51 -16.98 5.19
N VAL A 395 4.91 -16.02 6.03
CA VAL A 395 4.44 -15.90 7.41
C VAL A 395 3.10 -15.18 7.42
N GLU A 396 2.05 -15.87 7.89
CA GLU A 396 0.66 -15.38 7.90
C GLU A 396 0.54 -13.97 8.52
N GLU A 397 1.15 -13.76 9.69
CA GLU A 397 1.13 -12.45 10.38
C GLU A 397 1.75 -11.34 9.53
N VAL A 398 2.81 -11.64 8.79
CA VAL A 398 3.49 -10.64 7.96
C VAL A 398 2.60 -10.30 6.76
N ILE A 399 2.00 -11.30 6.12
CA ILE A 399 1.04 -11.07 5.02
C ILE A 399 -0.12 -10.22 5.52
N ARG A 400 -0.63 -10.50 6.72
CA ARG A 400 -1.73 -9.75 7.34
C ARG A 400 -1.39 -8.27 7.54
N ASN A 401 -0.19 -7.97 8.03
CA ASN A 401 0.22 -6.61 8.39
C ASN A 401 0.96 -5.85 7.26
N PHE A 402 1.30 -6.51 6.16
CA PHE A 402 1.89 -5.89 4.97
C PHE A 402 0.89 -5.97 3.81
N PHE A 403 -0.03 -5.00 3.74
CA PHE A 403 -1.28 -5.10 2.96
C PHE A 403 -1.28 -4.41 1.59
N ILE A 404 -0.25 -3.63 1.24
CA ILE A 404 -0.02 -3.12 -0.13
C ILE A 404 1.14 -3.89 -0.75
N ARG A 405 0.88 -4.68 -1.80
CA ARG A 405 1.83 -5.70 -2.32
C ARG A 405 2.04 -5.63 -3.82
N GLN A 406 1.21 -4.90 -4.55
CA GLN A 406 1.28 -4.74 -6.00
C GLN A 406 1.49 -3.26 -6.39
N PRO A 407 2.69 -2.70 -6.12
CA PRO A 407 3.05 -1.31 -6.41
C PRO A 407 2.68 -0.82 -7.81
N VAL A 408 2.73 -1.69 -8.82
CA VAL A 408 2.37 -1.39 -10.21
C VAL A 408 0.92 -0.92 -10.38
N LEU A 409 0.03 -1.21 -9.44
CA LEU A 409 -1.35 -0.70 -9.42
C LEU A 409 -1.42 0.74 -8.89
N TRP A 410 -0.44 1.15 -8.09
CA TRP A 410 -0.41 2.40 -7.37
C TRP A 410 0.41 3.48 -8.05
N VAL A 411 1.44 3.13 -8.81
CA VAL A 411 2.31 4.09 -9.50
C VAL A 411 2.18 3.95 -11.02
N ARG A 412 2.41 5.05 -11.74
CA ARG A 412 2.31 5.10 -13.20
C ARG A 412 3.64 4.75 -13.84
#